data_AF-A0A2R4WVY3-F1
#
_entry.id   AF-A0A2R4WVY3-F1
#
_cell.length_a   1.000
_cell.length_b   1.000
_cell.length_c   1.000
_cell.angle_alpha   90.00
_cell.angle_beta   90.00
_cell.angle_gamma   90.00
#
_symmetry.space_group_name_H-M   'P 1'
#
loop_
_entity.id
_entity.type
_entity.pdbx_description
1 polymer ?
#
loop_
_entity_poly.entity_id
_entity_poly.type
_entity_poly.pdbx_seq_one_letter_code
_entity_poly.pdbx_strand_id
1 'polypeptide(L)' 'MATTPSANCRSCRYYDDHKLNGAAAQGEEGLCRFNPPVSQPEPQGHGLWPVVSAQDWCGHFSPEMMAGE' A
#
# COMPACT_ATOMS: atom_id res chain seq x y z
N MET A 1 -3.18 25.51 -12.54
CA MET A 1 -3.87 24.20 -12.54
C MET A 1 -3.30 23.42 -11.37
N ALA A 2 -4.06 23.25 -10.29
CA ALA A 2 -3.63 22.41 -9.18
C ALA A 2 -3.55 20.98 -9.71
N THR A 3 -2.37 20.38 -9.70
CA THR A 3 -2.18 18.96 -10.01
C THR A 3 -2.95 18.16 -8.97
N THR A 4 -4.13 17.66 -9.32
CA THR A 4 -4.79 16.62 -8.54
C THR A 4 -3.80 15.46 -8.49
N PRO A 5 -3.30 15.06 -7.30
CA PRO A 5 -2.43 13.89 -7.22
C PRO A 5 -3.19 12.71 -7.82
N SER A 6 -2.57 12.01 -8.78
CA SER A 6 -3.16 10.80 -9.34
C SER A 6 -3.36 9.83 -8.18
N ALA A 7 -4.63 9.48 -7.91
CA ALA A 7 -4.99 8.59 -6.80
C ALA A 7 -4.49 7.17 -7.12
N ASN A 8 -3.26 6.89 -6.71
CA ASN A 8 -2.60 5.60 -6.83
C ASN A 8 -1.87 5.27 -5.53
N CYS A 9 -1.44 4.02 -5.41
CA CYS A 9 -0.70 3.55 -4.24
C CYS A 9 0.55 4.39 -3.99
N ARG A 10 1.35 4.73 -5.01
CA ARG A 10 2.60 5.51 -4.83
C ARG A 10 2.42 6.82 -4.08
N SER A 11 1.27 7.48 -4.25
CA SER A 11 1.00 8.80 -3.66
C SER A 11 0.06 8.72 -2.44
N CYS A 12 -0.25 7.51 -1.97
CA CYS A 12 -1.19 7.27 -0.88
C CYS A 12 -0.43 6.98 0.42
N ARG A 13 -0.83 7.64 1.53
CA ARG A 13 -0.22 7.47 2.87
C ARG A 13 -0.21 6.05 3.43
N TYR A 14 -0.96 5.13 2.81
CA TYR A 14 -1.09 3.74 3.23
C TYR A 14 -0.24 2.79 2.38
N TYR A 15 0.50 3.28 1.40
CA TYR A 15 1.45 2.47 0.65
C TYR A 15 2.75 2.32 1.43
N ASP A 16 3.28 1.11 1.50
CA ASP A 16 4.52 0.79 2.17
C ASP A 16 5.42 -0.03 1.24
N ASP A 17 6.46 0.59 0.71
CA ASP A 17 7.44 -0.02 -0.20
C ASP A 17 8.71 -0.52 0.53
N HIS A 18 8.84 -0.29 1.84
CA HIS A 18 10.05 -0.65 2.57
C HIS A 18 10.23 -2.17 2.74
N LYS A 19 9.13 -2.88 2.99
CA LYS A 19 9.10 -4.34 3.19
C LYS A 19 7.75 -4.91 2.75
N LEU A 20 7.80 -6.02 2.01
CA LEU A 20 6.64 -6.84 1.71
C LEU A 20 6.39 -7.83 2.86
N ASN A 21 5.70 -8.94 2.57
CA ASN A 21 5.39 -10.04 3.49
C ASN A 21 6.64 -10.87 3.86
N GLY A 22 7.63 -10.25 4.49
CA GLY A 22 8.91 -10.89 4.89
C GLY A 22 10.01 -10.84 3.81
N ALA A 23 9.75 -10.18 2.68
CA ALA A 23 10.70 -9.96 1.59
C ALA A 23 10.96 -8.47 1.36
N ALA A 24 12.07 -8.15 0.70
CA ALA A 24 12.30 -6.81 0.18
C ALA A 24 11.35 -6.55 -1.00
N ALA A 25 10.85 -5.31 -1.12
CA ALA A 25 10.17 -4.88 -2.33
C ALA A 25 11.10 -5.05 -3.54
N GLN A 26 10.54 -5.47 -4.68
CA GLN A 26 11.24 -5.52 -5.96
C GLN A 26 10.53 -4.52 -6.90
N GLY A 27 11.29 -3.63 -7.54
CA GLY A 27 10.72 -2.66 -8.47
C GLY A 27 9.69 -1.72 -7.82
N GLU A 28 8.48 -1.69 -8.38
CA GLU A 28 7.37 -0.82 -7.94
C GLU A 28 6.35 -1.55 -7.04
N GLU A 29 6.72 -2.69 -6.46
CA GLU A 29 5.86 -3.44 -5.55
C GLU A 29 5.87 -2.86 -4.13
N GLY A 30 4.71 -2.78 -3.50
CA GLY A 30 4.58 -2.42 -2.10
C GLY A 30 3.34 -3.03 -1.47
N LEU A 31 3.05 -2.68 -0.22
CA LEU A 31 1.88 -3.15 0.50
C LEU A 31 0.80 -2.07 0.57
N CYS A 32 -0.46 -2.45 0.35
CA CYS A 32 -1.60 -1.57 0.62
C CYS A 32 -2.07 -1.75 2.08
N ARG A 33 -1.66 -0.84 2.97
CA ARG A 33 -1.99 -0.89 4.41
C ARG A 33 -3.40 -0.41 4.76
N PHE A 34 -4.15 0.09 3.77
CA PHE A 34 -5.56 0.40 3.95
C PHE A 34 -6.41 -0.88 4.03
N ASN A 35 -6.11 -1.85 3.17
CA ASN A 35 -6.79 -3.13 3.17
C ASN A 35 -6.14 -4.06 4.18
N PRO A 36 -6.91 -4.68 5.09
CA PRO A 36 -6.35 -5.55 6.12
C PRO A 36 -5.66 -6.78 5.49
N PRO A 37 -4.77 -7.45 6.23
CA PRO A 37 -4.17 -8.71 5.81
C PRO A 37 -5.22 -9.75 5.45
N VAL A 38 -4.94 -10.54 4.42
CA VAL A 38 -5.78 -11.64 3.96
C VAL A 38 -5.41 -12.92 4.69
N SER A 39 -6.41 -13.63 5.19
CA SER A 39 -6.25 -14.94 5.83
C SER A 39 -5.55 -15.92 4.90
N GLN A 40 -4.65 -16.73 5.46
CA GLN A 40 -3.93 -17.74 4.71
C GLN A 40 -4.65 -19.09 4.75
N PRO A 41 -4.48 -19.94 3.73
CA PRO A 41 -5.08 -21.28 3.71
C PRO A 41 -4.49 -22.20 4.80
N GLU A 42 -3.27 -21.93 5.26
CA GLU A 42 -2.66 -22.65 6.36
C GLU A 42 -3.27 -22.21 7.71
N PRO A 43 -3.75 -23.14 8.55
CA PRO A 43 -4.50 -22.80 9.77
C PRO A 43 -3.67 -22.07 10.85
N GLN A 44 -2.34 -22.08 10.75
CA GLN A 44 -1.44 -21.32 11.63
C GLN A 44 -0.68 -20.20 10.89
N GLY A 45 -0.99 -19.98 9.61
CA GLY A 45 -0.35 -18.92 8.82
C GLY A 45 -0.79 -17.53 9.27
N HIS A 46 0.17 -16.63 9.48
CA HIS A 46 -0.14 -15.21 9.70
C HIS A 46 -0.76 -14.60 8.43
N GLY A 47 -1.71 -13.68 8.61
CA GLY A 47 -2.32 -12.97 7.49
C GLY A 47 -1.29 -12.17 6.70
N LEU A 48 -1.45 -12.12 5.37
CA LEU A 48 -0.54 -11.40 4.48
C LEU A 48 -1.19 -10.12 3.98
N TRP A 49 -0.44 -9.01 4.01
CA TRP A 49 -0.91 -7.77 3.43
C TRP A 49 -0.99 -7.88 1.91
N PRO A 50 -1.99 -7.25 1.25
CA PRO A 50 -2.06 -7.21 -0.20
C PRO A 50 -0.80 -6.54 -0.79
N VAL A 51 -0.09 -7.28 -1.64
CA VAL A 51 0.99 -6.73 -2.47
C VAL A 51 0.33 -6.07 -3.69
N VAL A 52 0.73 -4.84 -3.96
CA VAL A 52 0.20 -3.98 -5.04
C VAL A 52 1.33 -3.31 -5.79
N SER A 53 1.09 -2.95 -7.03
CA SER A 53 1.95 -2.02 -7.78
C SER A 53 1.76 -0.60 -7.27
N ALA A 54 2.80 0.23 -7.38
CA ALA A 54 2.76 1.66 -7.11
C ALA A 54 1.68 2.39 -7.94
N GLN A 55 1.27 1.82 -9.07
CA GLN A 55 0.27 2.39 -9.98
C GLN A 55 -1.17 1.91 -9.68
N ASP A 56 -1.34 0.94 -8.79
CA ASP A 56 -2.67 0.40 -8.45
C ASP A 56 -3.53 1.41 -7.68
N TRP A 57 -4.84 1.19 -7.71
CA TRP A 57 -5.81 1.95 -6.93
C TRP A 57 -6.88 1.02 -6.35
N CYS A 58 -6.99 0.99 -5.02
CA CYS A 58 -7.92 0.11 -4.30
C CYS A 58 -9.30 0.74 -4.04
N GLY A 59 -9.60 1.91 -4.61
CA GLY A 59 -10.82 2.68 -4.30
C GLY A 59 -10.70 3.63 -3.10
N HIS A 60 -9.61 3.53 -2.33
CA HIS A 60 -9.33 4.41 -1.19
C HIS A 60 -8.04 5.20 -1.42
N PHE A 61 -8.08 6.51 -1.12
CA PHE A 61 -6.93 7.40 -1.23
C PHE A 61 -6.91 8.34 -0.04
N SER A 62 -5.73 8.56 0.52
CA SER A 62 -5.48 9.63 1.45
C SER A 62 -4.09 10.17 1.16
N PRO A 63 -3.96 11.46 0.82
CA PRO A 63 -2.63 12.04 0.64
C PRO A 63 -1.87 11.97 1.96
N GLU A 64 -0.54 11.92 1.88
CA GLU A 64 0.27 12.26 3.04
C GLU A 64 -0.10 13.69 3.44
N MET A 65 -0.70 13.85 4.61
CA MET A 65 -0.83 15.19 5.19
C MET A 65 0.60 15.62 5.50
N MET A 66 1.06 16.69 4.84
CA MET A 66 2.29 17.35 5.30
C MET A 66 2.02 17.73 6.76
N ALA A 67 2.76 17.11 7.68
CA ALA A 67 2.65 17.44 9.10
C ALA A 67 3.13 18.88 9.28
N GLY A 68 2.20 19.83 9.28
CA GLY A 68 2.53 21.23 9.49
C GLY A 68 1.40 22.17 9.11
N GLU A 69 0.49 22.38 10.06
CA GLU A 69 -0.12 23.68 10.41
C GLU A 69 -0.50 23.65 11.90
#